data_AF-F1VU01-F1
#
_entry.id   AF-F1VU01-F1
#
_cell.length_a   1.000
_cell.length_b   1.000
_cell.length_c   1.000
_cell.angle_alpha   90.00
_cell.angle_beta   90.00
_cell.angle_gamma   90.00
#
_symmetry.space_group_name_H-M   'P 1'
#
loop_
_entity.id
_entity.type
_entity.pdbx_description
1 polymer ?
#
loop_
_entity_poly.entity_id
_entity_poly.type
_entity_poly.pdbx_seq_one_letter_code
_entity_poly.pdbx_strand_id
1 'polypeptide(L)' 'MAERLLKSKGIEEIEKVRIDLDMAQRDVMMQKTGRRTVPQIYIGDTHVGGFDDLTALDRLGKLDALLQGT' A
#
# COMPACT_ATOMS: atom_id res chain seq x y z
N MET A 1 1.45 -8.06 6.74
CA MET A 1 0.13 -7.78 7.32
C MET A 1 -0.78 -7.09 6.29
N ALA A 2 -0.33 -6.00 5.66
CA ALA A 2 -1.04 -5.36 4.54
C ALA A 2 -1.48 -6.34 3.44
N GLU A 3 -0.56 -7.19 2.94
CA GLU A 3 -0.89 -8.19 1.92
C GLU A 3 -2.00 -9.15 2.34
N ARG A 4 -2.04 -9.56 3.63
CA ARG A 4 -3.08 -10.48 4.11
C ARG A 4 -4.44 -9.80 4.11
N LEU A 5 -4.49 -8.52 4.47
CA LEU A 5 -5.72 -7.74 4.42
C LEU A 5 -6.22 -7.62 2.98
N LEU A 6 -5.35 -7.22 2.05
CA LEU A 6 -5.70 -7.11 0.63
C LEU A 6 -6.17 -8.45 0.03
N LYS A 7 -5.49 -9.55 0.37
CA LYS A 7 -5.95 -10.89 -0.02
C LYS A 7 -7.30 -11.27 0.57
N SER A 8 -7.56 -10.92 1.84
CA SER A 8 -8.90 -11.14 2.42
C SER A 8 -10.01 -10.32 1.75
N LYS A 9 -9.64 -9.26 1.01
CA LYS A 9 -10.55 -8.48 0.16
C LYS A 9 -10.68 -9.04 -1.27
N GLY A 10 -10.07 -10.19 -1.55
CA GLY A 10 -10.11 -10.84 -2.87
C GLY A 10 -9.09 -10.31 -3.86
N ILE A 11 -8.11 -9.51 -3.42
CA ILE A 11 -7.03 -9.03 -4.28
C ILE A 11 -5.91 -10.07 -4.30
N GLU A 12 -5.80 -10.78 -5.42
CA GLU A 12 -4.80 -11.83 -5.62
C GLU A 12 -3.49 -11.29 -6.20
N GLU A 13 -3.59 -10.27 -7.06
CA GLU A 13 -2.44 -9.65 -7.73
C GLU A 13 -1.96 -8.42 -6.95
N ILE A 14 -0.79 -8.54 -6.34
CA ILE A 14 -0.14 -7.47 -5.59
C ILE A 14 1.29 -7.34 -6.11
N GLU A 15 1.58 -6.23 -6.79
CA GLU A 15 2.94 -5.89 -7.19
C GLU A 15 3.78 -5.52 -5.97
N LYS A 16 5.01 -6.03 -5.90
CA LYS A 16 5.92 -5.79 -4.79
C LYS A 16 7.20 -5.15 -5.27
N VAL A 17 7.44 -3.92 -4.82
CA VAL A 17 8.73 -3.25 -4.99
C VAL A 17 9.58 -3.50 -3.74
N ARG A 18 10.68 -4.25 -3.90
CA ARG A 18 11.59 -4.64 -2.82
C ARG A 18 12.65 -3.56 -2.61
N ILE A 19 12.48 -2.74 -1.57
CA ILE A 19 13.43 -1.67 -1.22
C ILE A 19 14.58 -2.14 -0.32
N ASP A 20 14.49 -3.35 0.23
CA ASP A 20 15.47 -3.93 1.15
C ASP A 20 16.74 -4.40 0.44
N LEU A 21 16.61 -4.75 -0.85
CA LEU A 21 17.71 -5.22 -1.69
C LEU A 21 18.20 -4.14 -2.67
N ASP A 22 17.48 -3.03 -2.79
CA ASP A 22 17.77 -1.94 -3.72
C ASP A 22 17.65 -0.59 -3.02
N MET A 23 18.81 0.01 -2.73
CA MET A 23 18.88 1.33 -2.09
C MET A 23 18.28 2.44 -2.96
N ALA A 24 18.38 2.33 -4.29
CA ALA A 24 17.79 3.33 -5.18
C ALA A 24 16.26 3.29 -5.09
N GLN A 25 15.67 2.10 -4.97
CA GLN A 25 14.22 1.97 -4.74
C GLN A 25 13.79 2.53 -3.38
N ARG A 26 14.65 2.43 -2.35
CA ARG A 26 14.39 3.10 -1.07
C ARG A 26 14.35 4.62 -1.22
N ASP A 27 15.27 5.21 -1.97
CA ASP A 27 15.30 6.65 -2.22
C ASP A 27 14.08 7.10 -3.04
N VAL A 28 13.70 6.33 -4.07
CA VAL A 28 12.47 6.57 -4.85
C VAL A 28 11.23 6.50 -3.95
N MET A 29 11.13 5.50 -3.08
CA MET A 29 10.01 5.40 -2.12
C MET A 29 9.97 6.63 -1.21
N MET A 30 11.10 7.05 -0.64
CA MET A 30 11.16 8.23 0.23
C MET A 30 10.77 9.50 -0.51
N GLN A 31 11.19 9.68 -1.77
CA GLN A 31 10.82 10.83 -2.59
C GLN A 31 9.32 10.84 -2.92
N LYS A 32 8.74 9.69 -3.27
CA LYS A 32 7.32 9.58 -3.65
C LYS A 32 6.37 9.72 -2.46
N THR A 33 6.74 9.18 -1.30
CA THR A 33 5.84 9.04 -0.14
C THR A 33 6.14 10.02 0.99
N GLY A 34 7.35 10.59 1.03
CA GLY A 34 7.87 11.31 2.20
C GLY A 34 8.07 10.43 3.44
N ARG A 35 7.84 9.11 3.33
CA ARG A 35 7.92 8.15 4.45
C ARG A 35 9.20 7.33 4.36
N ARG A 36 9.72 6.93 5.53
CA ARG A 36 10.94 6.11 5.66
C ARG A 36 10.66 4.65 6.02
N THR A 37 9.43 4.34 6.41
CA THR A 37 9.02 3.05 6.95
C THR A 37 8.25 2.24 5.91
N VAL A 38 8.39 0.92 5.96
CA VAL A 38 7.59 -0.02 5.17
C VAL A 38 6.51 -0.66 6.04
N PRO A 39 5.40 -1.16 5.45
CA PRO A 39 5.04 -1.06 4.03
C PRO A 39 4.62 0.35 3.62
N GLN A 40 4.76 0.68 2.34
CA GLN A 40 4.10 1.81 1.70
C GLN A 40 3.17 1.27 0.60
N ILE A 41 1.91 1.65 0.65
CA ILE A 41 0.84 1.00 -0.10
C ILE A 41 0.25 2.01 -1.09
N TYR A 42 0.11 1.57 -2.32
CA TYR A 42 -0.60 2.29 -3.38
C TYR A 42 -1.76 1.42 -3.87
N ILE A 43 -2.88 2.06 -4.20
CA ILE A 43 -4.00 1.44 -4.90
C ILE A 43 -4.29 2.29 -6.14
N GLY A 44 -3.99 1.75 -7.32
CA GLY A 44 -3.86 2.56 -8.54
C GLY A 44 -2.83 3.68 -8.32
N ASP A 45 -3.21 4.91 -8.65
CA ASP A 45 -2.37 6.11 -8.43
C ASP A 45 -2.44 6.68 -7.01
N THR A 46 -3.32 6.13 -6.15
CA THR A 46 -3.56 6.67 -4.81
C THR A 46 -2.56 6.13 -3.82
N HIS A 47 -1.75 7.01 -3.21
CA HIS A 47 -0.93 6.67 -2.05
C HIS A 47 -1.81 6.52 -0.81
N VAL A 48 -1.92 5.30 -0.30
CA VAL A 48 -2.69 5.00 0.92
C VAL A 48 -1.87 5.27 2.18
N GLY A 49 -0.57 5.00 2.14
CA GLY A 49 0.31 5.12 3.29
C GLY A 49 0.77 3.77 3.83
N GLY A 50 0.88 3.66 5.15
CA GLY A 50 1.31 2.45 5.84
C GLY A 50 0.19 1.44 6.08
N PHE A 51 0.51 0.39 6.84
CA PHE A 51 -0.49 -0.61 7.22
C PHE A 51 -1.61 -0.02 8.08
N ASP A 52 -1.27 0.88 9.01
CA ASP A 52 -2.27 1.52 9.88
C ASP A 52 -3.25 2.34 9.06
N ASP A 53 -2.76 3.12 8.09
CA ASP A 53 -3.58 3.90 7.17
C ASP A 53 -4.52 3.00 6.34
N LEU A 54 -4.00 1.87 5.83
CA LEU A 54 -4.81 0.88 5.12
C LEU A 54 -5.92 0.30 6.01
N THR A 55 -5.61 -0.09 7.24
CA THR A 55 -6.61 -0.64 8.17
C THR A 55 -7.62 0.42 8.62
N ALA A 56 -7.22 1.69 8.73
CA ALA A 56 -8.13 2.79 9.03
C ALA A 56 -9.13 2.98 7.88
N LEU A 57 -8.68 2.95 6.62
CA LEU A 57 -9.56 3.00 5.46
C LEU A 57 -10.55 1.82 5.41
N ASP A 58 -10.09 0.62 5.76
CA ASP A 58 -10.94 -0.56 5.84
C ASP A 58 -12.03 -0.41 6.90
N ARG A 59 -11.65 0.02 8.11
CA ARG A 59 -12.59 0.26 9.21
C ARG A 59 -13.61 1.35 8.90
N LEU A 60 -13.24 2.32 8.06
CA LEU A 60 -14.14 3.37 7.58
C LEU A 60 -15.04 2.91 6.42
N GLY A 61 -14.92 1.65 5.96
CA GLY A 61 -15.67 1.11 4.83
C GLY A 61 -15.29 1.73 3.48
N LYS A 62 -14.17 2.45 3.41
CA LYS A 62 -13.71 3.17 2.21
C LYS A 62 -12.75 2.35 1.35
N LEU A 63 -12.12 1.33 1.94
CA LEU A 63 -11.14 0.50 1.24
C LEU A 63 -11.78 -0.25 0.06
N ASP A 64 -12.97 -0.81 0.24
CA ASP A 64 -13.63 -1.60 -0.80
C ASP A 64 -13.98 -0.75 -2.03
N ALA A 65 -14.46 0.48 -1.82
CA ALA A 65 -14.72 1.42 -2.90
C ALA A 65 -13.43 1.82 -3.65
N LEU A 66 -12.32 2.00 -2.92
CA LEU A 66 -11.03 2.33 -3.52
C LEU A 66 -10.46 1.16 -4.34
N LEU A 67 -10.67 -0.09 -3.89
CA LEU A 67 -10.23 -1.30 -4.59
C LEU A 67 -11.04 -1.61 -5.84
N GLN A 68 -12.33 -1.24 -5.86
CA GLN A 68 -13.18 -1.41 -7.05
C GLN A 68 -12.88 -0.38 -8.15
N GLY A 69 -12.02 0.61 -7.86
CA GLY A 69 -11.52 1.54 -8.86
C GLY A 69 -12.64 2.39 -9.46
N THR A 70 -13.46 3.03 -8.61
CA THR A 70 -14.54 3.99 -8.94
C THR A 70 -15.34 3.73 -10.22
#